data_AF-A0A433UX16-F1
#
_entry.id   AF-A0A433UX16-F1
#
_cell.length_a   1.000
_cell.length_b   1.000
_cell.length_c   1.000
_cell.angle_alpha   90.00
_cell.angle_beta   90.00
_cell.angle_gamma   90.00
#
_symmetry.space_group_name_H-M   'P 1'
#
loop_
_entity.id
_entity.type
_entity.pdbx_description
1 polymer ?
#
loop_
_entity_poly.entity_id
_entity_poly.type
_entity_poly.pdbx_seq_one_letter_code
_entity_poly.pdbx_strand_id
1 'polypeptide(L)' 'MQPYIRPVEGDCAERSTGGDRYYLEGVGYLVGDISCQFNARSGYIRCAVNPSGPCQDCRYYEPKELASTAG' A
#
# COMPACT_ATOMS: atom_id res chain seq x y z
N MET A 1 -3.15 3.06 -19.12
CA MET A 1 -3.71 3.95 -18.07
C MET A 1 -3.03 3.59 -16.76
N GLN A 2 -2.13 4.44 -16.26
CA GLN A 2 -1.50 4.23 -14.95
C GLN A 2 -2.48 4.67 -13.85
N PRO A 3 -2.66 3.87 -12.78
CA PRO A 3 -3.52 4.26 -11.67
C PRO A 3 -2.93 5.48 -10.96
N TYR A 4 -3.67 6.58 -10.92
CA TYR A 4 -3.22 7.80 -10.25
C TYR A 4 -3.46 7.67 -8.74
N ILE A 5 -2.40 7.37 -8.00
CA ILE A 5 -2.43 7.23 -6.54
C ILE A 5 -2.26 8.62 -5.93
N ARG A 6 -3.28 9.12 -5.22
CA ARG A 6 -3.23 10.43 -4.55
C ARG A 6 -2.85 10.26 -3.07
N PRO A 7 -1.81 10.96 -2.58
CA PRO A 7 -1.54 11.05 -1.15
C PRO A 7 -2.62 11.89 -0.45
N VAL A 8 -2.98 11.52 0.79
CA VAL A 8 -3.98 12.23 1.59
C VAL A 8 -3.26 13.25 2.48
N GLU A 9 -3.44 14.55 2.23
CA GLU A 9 -2.88 15.63 3.05
C GLU A 9 -3.94 16.08 4.08
N GLY A 10 -3.63 16.10 5.39
CA GLY A 10 -4.67 16.54 6.34
C GLY A 10 -4.46 16.56 7.87
N ASP A 11 -3.45 15.94 8.49
CA ASP A 11 -3.46 15.79 9.96
C ASP A 11 -2.13 16.22 10.62
N CYS A 12 -2.19 17.20 11.52
CA CYS A 12 -1.05 17.89 12.14
C CYS A 12 -0.36 17.05 13.26
N ALA A 13 0.94 16.73 13.10
CA ALA A 13 2.01 16.44 14.09
C ALA A 13 1.65 15.57 15.34
N GLU A 14 2.24 14.40 15.63
CA GLU A 14 3.67 14.10 15.78
C GLU A 14 3.88 12.57 15.96
N ARG A 15 4.87 12.00 15.24
CA ARG A 15 5.54 10.70 15.49
C ARG A 15 4.85 9.40 15.05
N SER A 16 4.53 9.27 13.76
CA SER A 16 4.49 7.97 13.06
C SER A 16 4.36 8.18 11.55
N THR A 17 5.26 7.59 10.77
CA THR A 17 5.07 7.10 9.38
C THR A 17 3.75 7.48 8.68
N GLY A 18 3.51 8.76 8.42
CA GLY A 18 2.22 9.28 7.93
C GLY A 18 2.04 9.19 6.42
N GLY A 19 2.54 8.13 5.78
CA GLY A 19 2.58 8.00 4.31
C GLY A 19 2.22 6.62 3.78
N ASP A 20 1.76 5.70 4.61
CA ASP A 20 1.44 4.35 4.17
C ASP A 20 -0.03 4.15 3.79
N ARG A 21 -0.91 5.14 4.00
CA ARG A 21 -2.31 5.08 3.58
C ARG A 21 -2.54 5.86 2.27
N TYR A 22 -3.25 5.27 1.32
CA TYR A 22 -3.66 5.93 0.06
C TYR A 22 -5.06 5.47 -0.35
N TYR A 23 -5.72 6.31 -1.15
CA TYR A 23 -7.02 6.00 -1.72
C TYR A 23 -6.85 5.49 -3.15
N LEU A 24 -7.45 4.34 -3.45
CA LEU A 24 -7.56 3.81 -4.80
C LEU A 24 -9.03 3.84 -5.21
N GLU A 25 -9.30 4.56 -6.30
CA GLU A 25 -10.65 4.71 -6.83
C GLU A 25 -11.28 3.34 -7.13
N GLY A 26 -12.52 3.14 -6.69
CA GLY A 26 -13.23 1.86 -6.80
C GLY A 26 -12.84 0.78 -5.78
N VAL A 27 -11.84 1.01 -4.93
CA VAL A 27 -11.43 0.07 -3.86
C VAL A 27 -11.60 0.67 -2.47
N GLY A 28 -11.29 1.96 -2.30
CA GLY A 28 -11.35 2.64 -1.01
C GLY A 28 -9.95 2.95 -0.47
N TYR A 29 -9.83 3.04 0.85
CA TYR A 29 -8.55 3.27 1.52
C TYR A 29 -7.76 1.98 1.67
N LEU A 30 -6.46 2.07 1.39
CA LEU A 30 -5.50 0.99 1.53
C LEU A 30 -4.34 1.47 2.38
N VAL A 31 -3.69 0.54 3.07
CA VAL A 31 -2.45 0.79 3.80
C VAL A 31 -1.34 -0.16 3.35
N GLY A 32 -0.08 0.30 3.46
CA GLY A 32 1.09 -0.46 3.06
C GLY A 32 1.33 -0.49 1.54
N ASP A 33 2.49 -0.97 1.11
CA ASP A 33 2.91 -0.90 -0.30
C ASP A 33 2.02 -1.77 -1.22
N ILE A 34 1.29 -1.16 -2.19
CA ILE A 34 0.47 -1.93 -3.16
C ILE A 34 1.30 -2.79 -4.10
N SER A 35 2.55 -2.41 -4.34
CA SER A 35 3.43 -3.15 -5.22
C SER A 35 3.82 -4.49 -4.61
N CYS A 36 3.60 -4.70 -3.30
CA CYS A 36 3.69 -6.01 -2.68
C CYS A 36 2.52 -6.93 -3.12
N GLN A 37 2.84 -8.15 -3.54
CA GLN A 37 1.90 -9.21 -3.86
C GLN A 37 1.01 -9.56 -2.66
N PHE A 38 1.56 -9.49 -1.45
CA PHE A 38 0.84 -9.79 -0.20
C PHE A 38 0.18 -8.57 0.46
N ASN A 39 0.08 -7.43 -0.23
CA ASN A 39 -0.70 -6.30 0.27
C ASN A 39 -2.15 -6.75 0.55
N ALA A 40 -2.67 -6.46 1.74
CA ALA A 40 -3.98 -6.97 2.16
C ALA A 40 -5.17 -6.21 1.55
N ARG A 41 -4.93 -5.17 0.75
CA ARG A 41 -5.94 -4.30 0.13
C ARG A 41 -6.97 -3.77 1.14
N SER A 42 -6.50 -3.45 2.34
CA SER A 42 -7.31 -3.04 3.47
C SER A 42 -6.85 -1.68 3.98
N GLY A 43 -7.80 -0.88 4.48
CA GLY A 43 -7.51 0.38 5.16
C GLY A 43 -6.91 0.19 6.55
N TYR A 44 -6.81 -1.05 7.06
CA TYR A 44 -6.35 -1.34 8.42
C TYR A 44 -5.17 -2.32 8.45
N ILE A 45 -5.11 -3.25 7.49
CA ILE A 45 -4.09 -4.29 7.43
C ILE A 45 -3.16 -4.01 6.26
N ARG A 46 -1.85 -4.00 6.53
CA ARG A 46 -0.80 -3.71 5.53
C ARG A 46 -0.47 -4.93 4.66
N CYS A 47 -0.16 -6.05 5.31
CA CYS A 47 0.31 -7.27 4.66
C CYS A 47 -0.44 -8.48 5.22
N ALA A 48 -0.98 -9.33 4.34
CA ALA A 48 -1.75 -10.50 4.76
C ALA A 48 -0.91 -11.53 5.54
N VAL A 49 0.38 -11.67 5.18
CA VAL A 49 1.32 -12.63 5.79
C VAL A 49 2.15 -12.04 6.92
N ASN A 50 2.11 -10.71 7.09
CA ASN A 50 2.76 -10.00 8.18
C ASN A 50 1.84 -8.87 8.69
N PRO A 51 0.70 -9.20 9.32
CA PRO A 51 -0.28 -8.21 9.73
C PRO A 51 0.22 -7.26 10.83
N SER A 52 1.24 -7.67 11.58
CA SER A 52 1.82 -6.92 12.71
C SER A 52 3.06 -6.09 12.36
N GLY A 53 3.69 -6.33 11.21
CA GLY A 53 4.98 -5.72 10.86
C GLY A 53 4.91 -4.60 9.80
N PRO A 54 5.94 -3.76 9.70
CA PRO A 54 6.02 -2.70 8.69
C PRO A 54 6.26 -3.30 7.29
N CYS A 55 5.73 -2.65 6.24
CA CYS A 55 5.97 -3.07 4.86
C CYS A 55 7.43 -2.91 4.43
N GLN A 56 8.13 -1.87 4.92
CA GLN A 56 9.46 -1.47 4.44
C GLN A 56 10.57 -2.48 4.78
N ASP A 57 10.37 -3.34 5.79
CA ASP A 57 11.30 -4.40 6.20
C ASP A 57 10.62 -5.78 6.21
N CYS A 58 9.54 -5.95 5.44
CA CYS A 58 8.82 -7.21 5.43
C CYS A 58 9.66 -8.30 4.75
N ARG A 59 10.11 -9.31 5.52
CA ARG A 59 10.85 -10.48 4.99
C ARG A 59 10.08 -11.29 3.91
N TYR A 60 8.78 -11.07 3.81
CA TYR A 60 7.89 -11.72 2.85
C TYR A 60 7.55 -10.80 1.68
N TYR A 61 8.21 -9.65 1.54
CA TYR A 61 7.92 -8.75 0.42
C TYR A 61 8.23 -9.44 -0.90
N GLU A 62 7.22 -9.54 -1.76
CA GLU A 62 7.36 -9.96 -3.16
C GLU A 62 6.70 -8.91 -4.05
N PRO A 63 7.38 -8.41 -5.09
CA PRO A 63 6.77 -7.44 -6.01
C PRO A 63 5.67 -8.13 -6.83
N LYS A 64 4.55 -7.45 -7.03
CA LYS A 64 3.57 -7.82 -8.05
C LYS A 64 4.25 -7.73 -9.40
N GLU A 65 4.16 -8.80 -10.18
CA GLU A 65 4.38 -8.70 -11.61
C GLU A 65 3.33 -7.73 -12.17
N LEU A 66 3.73 -6.47 -12.36
CA LEU A 66 2.99 -5.56 -13.22
C LEU A 66 3.06 -6.19 -14.59
N ALA A 67 1.97 -6.84 -15.00
CA ALA A 67 1.82 -7.36 -16.35
C ALA A 67 2.11 -6.21 -17.31
N SER A 68 3.35 -6.17 -17.78
CA SER A 68 3.77 -5.29 -18.85
C SER A 68 3.16 -5.89 -20.10
N THR A 69 1.88 -5.60 -20.33
CA THR A 69 1.28 -5.76 -21.65
C THR A 69 1.92 -4.71 -22.55
N ALA A 70 3.12 -5.03 -23.02
CA ALA A 70 3.60 -4.58 -24.31
C ALA A 70 2.95 -5.50 -25.35
N GLY A 71 1.94 -4.96 -26.05
CA GLY A 71 1.27 -5.56 -27.19
C GLY A 71 0.79 -4.44 -28.09
#